data_AF-A0A6C0P2Z3-F1
#
_entry.id   AF-A0A6C0P2Z3-F1
#
_cell.length_a   1.000
_cell.length_b   1.000
_cell.length_c   1.000
_cell.angle_alpha   90.00
_cell.angle_beta   90.00
_cell.angle_gamma   90.00
#
_symmetry.space_group_name_H-M   'P 1'
#
loop_
_entity.id
_entity.type
_entity.pdbx_description
1 polymer ?
#
loop_
_entity_poly.entity_id
_entity_poly.type
_entity_poly.pdbx_seq_one_letter_code
_entity_poly.pdbx_strand_id
1 'polypeptide(L)'
;MALTRRYTLSDLKDEVYYFDSNWRRIFTNDRAIYVATKNNATLTISIVNAKGNKVPKVLQKFKKGSRIIVIGLAVHAPPHTTINL
;
A
#
# COMPACT_ATOMS: atom_id res chain seq x y z
N MET A 1 -1.39 -29.69 -2.52
CA MET A 1 -1.65 -29.13 -3.87
C MET A 1 -1.71 -27.62 -3.75
N ALA A 2 -0.79 -26.91 -4.43
CA ALA A 2 -0.57 -25.48 -4.24
C ALA A 2 -1.39 -24.65 -5.21
N LEU A 3 -2.10 -23.64 -4.69
CA LEU A 3 -2.39 -22.40 -5.41
C LEU A 3 -2.36 -21.22 -4.40
N THR A 4 -1.15 -20.78 -4.08
CA THR A 4 -0.91 -19.53 -3.34
C THR A 4 -0.29 -18.52 -4.29
N ARG A 5 -1.12 -17.66 -4.89
CA ARG A 5 -0.66 -16.45 -5.59
C ARG A 5 -1.35 -15.24 -4.94
N ARG A 6 -0.56 -14.38 -4.29
CA ARG A 6 -1.03 -13.14 -3.62
C ARG A 6 -0.11 -11.97 -3.98
N TYR A 7 -0.09 -11.59 -5.24
CA TYR A 7 0.54 -10.34 -5.66
C TYR A 7 -0.58 -9.39 -6.09
N THR A 8 -0.78 -8.30 -5.35
CA THR A 8 -1.71 -7.24 -5.75
C THR A 8 -0.98 -6.28 -6.66
N LEU A 9 -1.54 -6.04 -7.85
CA LEU A 9 -1.13 -5.01 -8.81
C LEU A 9 -2.31 -4.05 -8.89
N SER A 10 -2.18 -2.85 -8.32
CA SER A 10 -3.18 -1.78 -8.46
C SER A 10 -2.72 -0.78 -9.50
N ASP A 11 -3.65 -0.36 -10.37
CA ASP A 11 -3.45 0.66 -11.40
C ASP A 11 -3.99 1.99 -10.88
N LEU A 12 -3.12 3.00 -10.76
CA LEU A 12 -3.23 4.14 -9.82
C LEU A 12 -3.99 5.37 -10.34
N LYS A 13 -5.02 5.25 -11.19
CA LYS A 13 -5.59 6.46 -11.80
C LYS A 13 -6.14 7.50 -10.81
N ASP A 14 -6.67 7.09 -9.64
CA ASP A 14 -7.33 8.01 -8.70
C ASP A 14 -7.10 7.71 -7.19
N GLU A 15 -6.08 6.91 -6.87
CA GLU A 15 -5.81 6.45 -5.50
C GLU A 15 -4.63 7.19 -4.84
N VAL A 16 -4.83 7.65 -3.60
CA VAL A 16 -3.78 8.26 -2.77
C VAL A 16 -3.46 7.36 -1.58
N TYR A 17 -2.18 7.03 -1.44
CA TYR A 17 -1.65 6.08 -0.47
C TYR A 17 -1.06 6.82 0.73
N TYR A 18 -1.57 6.52 1.91
CA TYR A 18 -1.16 7.12 3.18
C TYR A 18 -0.50 6.07 4.07
N PHE A 19 0.81 6.17 4.19
CA PHE A 19 1.62 5.33 5.07
C PHE A 19 1.70 5.97 6.46
N ASP A 20 1.43 5.20 7.51
CA ASP A 20 1.63 5.68 8.88
C ASP A 20 3.11 5.83 9.26
N SER A 21 3.37 6.26 10.50
CA SER A 21 4.73 6.41 11.05
C SER A 21 5.49 5.09 11.23
N ASN A 22 4.86 3.94 11.02
CA ASN A 22 5.49 2.63 11.12
C ASN A 22 6.11 2.19 9.79
N TRP A 23 6.26 3.11 8.83
CA TRP A 23 6.95 2.86 7.57
C TRP A 23 8.24 3.64 7.48
N ARG A 24 9.28 2.97 6.96
CA ARG A 24 10.51 3.60 6.51
C ARG A 24 10.53 3.60 4.99
N ARG A 25 10.78 4.77 4.38
CA ARG A 25 10.93 4.91 2.93
C ARG A 25 12.40 4.82 2.51
N ILE A 26 12.65 4.12 1.42
CA ILE A 26 13.96 3.96 0.78
C ILE A 26 13.78 4.23 -0.72
N PHE A 27 14.61 5.09 -1.31
CA PHE A 27 14.65 5.31 -2.75
C PHE A 27 15.84 4.58 -3.36
N THR A 28 15.61 3.84 -4.43
CA THR A 28 16.67 3.13 -5.16
C THR A 28 16.23 2.90 -6.59
N ASN A 29 17.07 3.12 -7.59
CA ASN A 29 16.78 2.76 -9.00
C ASN A 29 15.36 3.14 -9.47
N ASP A 30 14.98 4.42 -9.28
CA ASP A 30 13.68 4.98 -9.68
C ASP A 30 12.42 4.34 -9.07
N ARG A 31 12.58 3.60 -7.98
CA ARG A 31 11.49 3.05 -7.18
C ARG A 31 11.55 3.53 -5.74
N ALA A 32 10.36 3.71 -5.17
CA ALA A 32 10.20 3.93 -3.74
C ALA A 32 9.85 2.60 -3.07
N ILE A 33 10.61 2.22 -2.05
CA ILE A 33 10.39 1.03 -1.24
C ILE A 33 9.99 1.48 0.17
N TYR A 34 8.80 1.08 0.60
CA TYR A 34 8.29 1.31 1.93
C TYR A 34 8.42 0.03 2.74
N VAL A 35 9.11 0.10 3.87
CA VAL A 35 9.39 -1.05 4.75
C VAL A 35 8.70 -0.86 6.10
N ALA A 36 7.85 -1.81 6.49
CA ALA A 36 7.17 -1.80 7.78
C ALA A 36 8.18 -2.01 8.91
N THR A 37 8.32 -1.04 9.81
CA THR A 37 9.25 -1.08 10.95
C THR A 37 8.65 -1.77 12.17
N LYS A 38 7.31 -1.86 12.24
CA LYS A 38 6.55 -2.54 13.31
C LYS A 38 5.44 -3.43 12.74
N ASN A 39 4.91 -4.31 13.60
CA ASN A 39 3.68 -5.04 13.29
C ASN A 39 2.49 -4.09 13.28
N ASN A 40 1.45 -4.43 12.51
CA ASN A 40 0.27 -3.61 12.28
C ASN A 40 0.60 -2.25 11.64
N ALA A 41 1.68 -2.17 10.85
CA ALA A 41 1.94 -0.98 10.03
C ALA A 41 0.77 -0.80 9.06
N THR A 42 0.21 0.40 9.01
CA THR A 42 -1.03 0.67 8.28
C THR A 42 -0.78 1.43 6.99
N LEU A 43 -1.55 1.07 5.97
CA LEU A 43 -1.66 1.80 4.72
C LEU A 43 -3.14 2.12 4.51
N THR A 44 -3.46 3.42 4.44
CA THR A 44 -4.80 3.88 4.08
C THR A 44 -4.81 4.28 2.62
N ILE A 45 -5.75 3.70 1.86
CA ILE A 45 -5.98 4.03 0.46
C ILE A 45 -7.25 4.89 0.39
N SER A 46 -7.07 6.11 -0.10
CA SER A 46 -8.14 7.07 -0.30
C SER A 46 -8.38 7.30 -1.79
N ILE A 47 -9.63 7.32 -2.21
CA ILE A 47 -10.01 7.67 -3.58
C ILE A 47 -10.41 9.13 -3.61
N VAL A 48 -9.98 9.87 -4.63
CA VAL A 48 -10.45 11.23 -4.88
C VAL A 48 -11.75 11.15 -5.66
N ASN A 49 -12.85 11.66 -5.10
CA ASN A 49 -14.12 11.66 -5.81
C ASN A 49 -14.17 12.78 -6.87
N ALA A 50 -15.20 12.78 -7.72
CA ALA A 50 -15.38 13.80 -8.77
C ALA A 50 -15.49 15.25 -8.25
N LYS A 51 -15.72 15.44 -6.94
CA LYS A 51 -15.76 16.75 -6.28
C LYS A 51 -14.40 17.14 -5.66
N GLY A 52 -13.35 16.35 -5.87
CA GLY A 52 -12.01 16.56 -5.31
C GLY A 52 -11.86 16.15 -3.85
N ASN A 53 -12.90 15.59 -3.21
CA ASN A 53 -12.83 15.17 -1.81
C ASN A 53 -12.16 13.80 -1.70
N LYS A 54 -11.27 13.67 -0.73
CA LYS A 54 -10.58 12.41 -0.41
C LYS A 54 -11.47 11.56 0.48
N VAL A 55 -11.86 10.39 0.00
CA VAL A 55 -12.67 9.43 0.76
C VAL A 55 -11.79 8.24 1.09
N PRO A 56 -11.43 8.00 2.37
CA PRO A 56 -10.72 6.79 2.76
C PRO A 56 -11.63 5.59 2.47
N LYS A 57 -11.12 4.61 1.74
CA LYS A 57 -11.90 3.44 1.32
C LYS A 57 -11.38 2.16 1.94
N VAL A 58 -10.07 2.06 2.06
CA VAL A 58 -9.43 0.81 2.44
C VAL A 58 -8.33 1.08 3.45
N LEU A 59 -8.33 0.31 4.53
CA LEU A 59 -7.23 0.23 5.49
C LEU A 59 -6.57 -1.14 5.37
N GLN A 60 -5.30 -1.16 5.00
CA GLN A 60 -4.50 -2.39 4.93
C GLN A 60 -3.52 -2.45 6.11
N LYS A 61 -3.37 -3.63 6.72
CA LYS A 61 -2.47 -3.89 7.84
C LYS A 61 -1.38 -4.88 7.45
N PHE A 62 -0.14 -4.55 7.81
CA PHE A 62 1.06 -5.29 7.44
C PHE A 62 1.87 -5.74 8.66
N LYS A 63 2.59 -6.86 8.51
CA LYS A 63 3.54 -7.34 9.52
C LYS A 63 4.88 -6.59 9.40
N LYS A 64 5.66 -6.54 10.49
CA LYS A 64 7.02 -5.98 10.48
C LYS A 64 7.85 -6.63 9.37
N GLY A 65 8.63 -5.82 8.66
CA GLY A 65 9.49 -6.25 7.56
C GLY A 65 8.79 -6.35 6.19
N SER A 66 7.46 -6.20 6.13
CA SER A 66 6.71 -6.12 4.87
C SER A 66 7.22 -4.97 4.01
N ARG A 67 7.31 -5.19 2.69
CA ARG A 67 7.85 -4.22 1.74
C ARG A 67 6.84 -3.91 0.66
N ILE A 68 6.43 -2.65 0.56
CA ILE A 68 5.62 -2.15 -0.55
C ILE A 68 6.55 -1.43 -1.53
N ILE A 69 6.46 -1.79 -2.81
CA ILE A 69 7.31 -1.22 -3.86
C ILE A 69 6.43 -0.41 -4.79
N VAL A 70 6.80 0.85 -5.02
CA VAL A 70 6.12 1.77 -5.92
C VAL A 70 7.05 2.04 -7.10
N ILE A 71 6.58 1.75 -8.31
CA ILE A 71 7.31 1.92 -9.58
C ILE A 71 6.39 2.66 -10.56
N GLY A 72 6.63 3.95 -10.77
CA GLY A 72 5.72 4.80 -11.56
C GLY A 72 4.31 4.79 -10.97
N LEU A 73 3.35 4.28 -11.76
CA LEU A 73 1.93 4.14 -11.39
C LEU A 73 1.58 2.74 -10.85
N ALA A 74 2.54 1.84 -10.69
CA ALA A 74 2.28 0.50 -10.14
C ALA A 74 2.67 0.43 -8.66
N VAL A 75 1.82 -0.22 -7.86
CA VAL A 75 2.11 -0.58 -6.47
C VAL A 75 2.13 -2.09 -6.32
N HIS A 76 3.23 -2.61 -5.78
CA HIS A 76 3.37 -4.01 -5.41
C HIS A 76 3.34 -4.13 -3.90
N ALA A 77 2.33 -4.83 -3.38
CA ALA A 77 2.17 -5.08 -1.95
C ALA A 77 2.33 -6.58 -1.63
N PRO A 78 2.93 -6.92 -0.47
CA PRO A 78 2.98 -8.29 0.03
C PRO A 78 1.61 -8.67 0.61
N PRO A 79 1.40 -9.95 1.01
CA PRO A 79 0.17 -10.36 1.67
C PRO A 79 -0.15 -9.49 2.89
N HIS A 80 -1.40 -9.03 2.96
CA HIS A 80 -1.90 -8.11 3.99
C HIS A 80 -3.34 -8.42 4.37
N THR A 81 -3.80 -7.80 5.45
CA THR A 81 -5.21 -7.83 5.85
C THR A 81 -5.87 -6.53 5.42
N THR A 82 -7.03 -6.61 4.79
CA THR A 82 -7.78 -5.47 4.26
C THR A 82 -9.05 -5.24 5.07
N ILE A 83 -9.34 -3.99 5.40
CA ILE A 83 -10.55 -3.55 6.07
C ILE A 83 -11.19 -2.46 5.20
N ASN A 84 -12.45 -2.64 4.84
CA ASN A 84 -13.23 -1.61 4.16
C ASN A 84 -13.76 -0.62 5.21
N LEU A 85 -13.55 0.67 4.97
CA LEU A 85 -13.97 1.76 5.86
C LEU A 85 -15.34 2.33 5.46
#